data_AF-A0A1A6BMU3-F1
#
_entry.id   AF-A0A1A6BMU3-F1
#
_cell.length_a   1.000
_cell.length_b   1.000
_cell.length_c   1.000
_cell.angle_alpha   90.00
_cell.angle_beta   90.00
_cell.angle_gamma   90.00
#
_symmetry.space_group_name_H-M   'P 1'
#
loop_
_entity.id
_entity.type
_entity.pdbx_description
1 polymer ?
#
loop_
_entity_poly.entity_id
_entity_poly.type
_entity_poly.pdbx_seq_one_letter_code
_entity_poly.pdbx_strand_id
1 'polypeptide(L)'
;MAEIDFAQAWYFLDSAGKRFHLRFRPSSAPPDEERLDDGTGQLIAVVADARRADRNHRIAITRSNVLLTEVESALDGWEDWAAVLDAGTYRWISLPQIQRRIDAAGLGPASRESGSRSRGAA
;
A
#
# COMPACT_ATOMS: atom_id res chain seq x y z
N MET A 1 15.12 11.84 0.26
CA MET A 1 14.20 11.84 1.42
C MET A 1 14.03 10.42 1.94
N ALA A 2 13.80 10.24 3.25
CA ALA A 2 13.56 8.93 3.84
C ALA A 2 12.12 8.45 3.61
N GLU A 3 11.93 7.14 3.45
CA GLU A 3 10.59 6.52 3.41
C GLU A 3 9.96 6.57 4.80
N ILE A 4 8.67 6.89 4.88
CA ILE A 4 7.91 6.90 6.15
C ILE A 4 7.33 5.51 6.35
N ASP A 5 7.68 4.85 7.46
CA ASP A 5 7.17 3.52 7.77
C ASP A 5 5.75 3.64 8.35
N PHE A 6 4.79 3.03 7.66
CA PHE A 6 3.39 3.09 8.03
C PHE A 6 3.10 1.91 8.95
N ALA A 7 2.78 2.21 10.22
CA ALA A 7 2.51 1.22 11.26
C ALA A 7 3.70 0.27 11.56
N GLN A 8 4.82 0.85 12.02
CA GLN A 8 6.12 0.20 12.26
C GLN A 8 6.11 -1.16 13.01
N ALA A 9 5.07 -1.46 13.80
CA ALA A 9 4.94 -2.72 14.55
C ALA A 9 4.04 -3.77 13.89
N TRP A 10 3.47 -3.48 12.70
CA TRP A 10 2.45 -4.30 12.06
C TRP A 10 2.95 -4.97 10.79
N TYR A 11 2.40 -6.15 10.51
CA TYR A 11 2.66 -6.89 9.27
C TYR A 11 1.40 -6.96 8.43
N PHE A 12 1.55 -6.67 7.14
CA PHE A 12 0.49 -6.75 6.15
C PHE A 12 0.65 -8.05 5.36
N LEU A 13 -0.36 -8.90 5.39
CA LEU A 13 -0.38 -10.20 4.74
C LEU A 13 -1.07 -10.12 3.38
N ASP A 14 -0.42 -10.61 2.33
CA ASP A 14 -1.12 -10.89 1.08
C ASP A 14 -1.96 -12.19 1.15
N SER A 15 -2.69 -12.48 0.08
CA SER A 15 -3.50 -13.70 -0.04
C SER A 15 -2.68 -15.00 -0.02
N ALA A 16 -1.37 -14.93 -0.20
CA ALA A 16 -0.45 -16.07 -0.13
C ALA A 16 0.23 -16.18 1.26
N GLY A 17 -0.11 -15.31 2.21
CA GLY A 17 0.49 -15.27 3.56
C GLY A 17 1.88 -14.63 3.60
N LYS A 18 2.30 -13.95 2.52
CA LYS A 18 3.56 -13.20 2.47
C LYS A 18 3.40 -11.89 3.25
N ARG A 19 4.47 -11.55 3.98
CA ARG A 19 4.50 -10.44 4.93
C ARG A 19 5.13 -9.21 4.31
N PHE A 20 4.47 -8.07 4.50
CA PHE A 20 4.89 -6.78 4.00
C PHE A 20 4.84 -5.72 5.10
N HIS A 21 5.70 -4.71 4.98
CA HIS A 21 5.56 -3.43 5.65
C HIS A 21 5.02 -2.41 4.64
N LEU A 22 4.12 -1.56 5.11
CA LEU A 22 3.68 -0.42 4.32
C LEU A 22 4.63 0.75 4.52
N ARG A 23 5.00 1.40 3.43
CA ARG A 23 5.85 2.59 3.46
C ARG A 23 5.30 3.65 2.55
N PHE A 24 5.24 4.87 3.03
CA PHE A 24 4.99 6.02 2.17
C PHE A 24 6.33 6.52 1.63
N ARG A 25 6.47 6.45 0.31
CA ARG A 25 7.64 6.95 -0.41
C ARG A 25 7.31 8.35 -0.94
N PRO A 26 7.91 9.42 -0.39
CA PRO A 26 7.71 10.77 -0.91
C PRO A 26 8.14 10.85 -2.37
N SER A 27 7.37 11.57 -3.18
CA SER A 27 7.79 11.91 -4.53
C SER A 27 8.94 12.91 -4.40
N SER A 28 10.15 12.51 -4.77
CA SER A 28 11.24 13.49 -4.82
C SER A 28 10.98 14.38 -6.03
N ALA A 29 10.65 15.66 -5.80
CA ALA A 29 10.70 16.64 -6.87
C ALA A 29 12.13 16.70 -7.43
N PRO A 30 12.32 16.80 -8.75
CA PRO A 30 13.63 17.08 -9.31
C PRO A 30 14.14 18.42 -8.75
N PRO A 31 15.46 18.57 -8.53
CA PRO A 31 16.05 19.74 -7.86
C PRO A 31 15.79 21.08 -8.56
N ASP A 32 15.42 21.07 -9.83
CA ASP A 32 15.09 22.25 -10.64
C ASP A 32 13.63 22.72 -10.50
N GLU A 33 12.74 21.92 -9.88
CA GLU A 33 11.40 22.38 -9.53
C GLU A 33 11.38 22.75 -8.05
N GLU A 34 11.19 24.04 -7.76
CA GLU A 34 10.85 24.57 -6.42
C GLU A 34 9.45 24.12 -5.96
N ARG A 35 9.07 22.86 -6.23
CA ARG A 35 7.94 22.26 -5.52
C ARG A 35 8.39 22.16 -4.07
N LEU A 36 7.87 23.07 -3.24
CA LEU A 36 7.75 22.86 -1.80
C LEU A 36 7.37 21.40 -1.57
N ASP A 37 7.93 20.78 -0.54
CA ASP A 37 7.61 19.40 -0.15
C ASP A 37 6.08 19.26 -0.01
N ASP A 38 5.43 18.84 -1.10
CA ASP A 38 3.98 18.98 -1.26
C ASP A 38 3.24 17.90 -0.46
N GLY A 39 3.98 17.12 0.35
CA GLY A 39 3.49 15.96 1.08
C GLY A 39 3.00 14.84 0.17
N THR A 40 3.27 14.92 -1.14
CA THR A 40 2.83 13.95 -2.14
C THR A 40 3.84 12.84 -2.33
N GLY A 41 3.32 11.64 -2.61
CA GLY A 41 4.15 10.45 -2.72
C GLY A 41 3.35 9.24 -3.17
N GLN A 42 3.81 8.08 -2.74
CA GLN A 42 3.18 6.81 -3.06
C GLN A 42 3.27 5.86 -1.87
N LEU A 43 2.13 5.27 -1.50
CA LEU A 43 2.12 4.15 -0.57
C LEU A 43 2.54 2.88 -1.31
N ILE A 44 3.57 2.21 -0.78
CA ILE A 44 4.12 0.97 -1.29
C ILE A 44 4.12 -0.10 -0.20
N ALA A 45 3.95 -1.36 -0.59
CA ALA A 45 4.20 -2.51 0.27
C ALA A 45 5.58 -3.08 -0.06
N VAL A 46 6.42 -3.25 0.97
CA VAL A 46 7.78 -3.78 0.87
C VAL A 46 7.84 -5.10 1.63
N VAL A 47 8.52 -6.10 1.07
CA VAL A 47 8.68 -7.40 1.73
C VAL A 47 9.36 -7.23 3.08
N ALA A 48 8.73 -7.71 4.15
CA ALA A 48 9.23 -7.53 5.51
C ALA A 48 10.46 -8.40 5.83
N ASP A 49 10.58 -9.54 5.15
CA ASP A 49 11.69 -10.47 5.36
C ASP A 49 12.94 -10.04 4.57
N ALA A 50 13.96 -9.55 5.27
CA ALA A 50 15.21 -9.09 4.68
C ALA A 50 16.12 -10.21 4.14
N ARG A 51 15.80 -11.49 4.43
CA ARG A 51 16.55 -12.67 3.99
C ARG A 51 15.98 -13.28 2.71
N ARG A 52 14.79 -12.86 2.26
CA ARG A 52 14.23 -13.27 0.98
C ARG A 52 15.00 -12.70 -0.20
N ALA A 53 15.12 -13.51 -1.25
CA ALA A 53 15.68 -13.09 -2.54
C ALA A 53 14.90 -11.90 -3.15
N ASP A 54 13.59 -11.85 -2.88
CA ASP A 54 12.67 -10.81 -3.33
C ASP A 54 12.53 -9.62 -2.36
N ARG A 55 13.46 -9.41 -1.41
CA ARG A 55 13.40 -8.31 -0.41
C ARG A 55 13.25 -6.89 -1.01
N ASN A 56 13.70 -6.69 -2.24
CA ASN A 56 13.59 -5.42 -2.95
C ASN A 56 12.29 -5.30 -3.76
N HIS A 57 11.46 -6.34 -3.78
CA HIS A 57 10.19 -6.31 -4.46
C HIS A 57 9.24 -5.38 -3.72
N ARG A 58 8.71 -4.41 -4.46
CA ARG A 58 7.81 -3.38 -3.95
C ARG A 58 6.52 -3.46 -4.76
N ILE A 59 5.40 -3.40 -4.06
CA ILE A 59 4.08 -3.40 -4.68
C ILE A 59 3.49 -2.00 -4.48
N ALA A 60 3.12 -1.34 -5.57
CA ALA A 60 2.40 -0.08 -5.49
C ALA A 60 0.99 -0.32 -4.91
N ILE A 61 0.68 0.36 -3.81
CA ILE A 61 -0.65 0.32 -3.19
C ILE A 61 -1.50 1.50 -3.69
N THR A 62 -0.91 2.68 -3.81
CA THR A 62 -1.56 3.86 -4.41
C THR A 62 -0.95 4.20 -5.77
N ARG A 63 -1.63 5.07 -6.54
CA ARG A 63 -0.99 5.82 -7.63
C ARG A 63 0.12 6.73 -7.09
N SER A 64 0.95 7.22 -8.01
CA SER A 64 1.97 8.23 -7.70
C SER A 64 1.35 9.60 -7.41
N ASN A 65 2.08 10.45 -6.67
CA ASN A 65 1.69 11.83 -6.36
C ASN A 65 0.35 11.93 -5.60
N VAL A 66 0.12 11.01 -4.64
CA VAL A 66 -1.01 11.07 -3.69
C VAL A 66 -0.55 11.76 -2.41
N LEU A 67 -1.41 12.61 -1.83
CA LEU A 67 -1.13 13.26 -0.56
C LEU A 67 -1.10 12.24 0.59
N LEU A 68 -0.14 12.37 1.50
CA LEU A 68 -0.06 11.50 2.68
C LEU A 68 -1.37 11.51 3.48
N THR A 69 -1.99 12.68 3.63
CA THR A 69 -3.26 12.85 4.37
C THR A 69 -4.44 12.12 3.72
N GLU A 70 -4.48 12.03 2.38
CA GLU A 70 -5.49 11.23 1.68
C GLU A 70 -5.29 9.73 1.93
N VAL A 71 -4.03 9.28 1.99
CA VAL A 71 -3.71 7.90 2.35
C VAL A 71 -4.10 7.61 3.81
N GLU A 72 -3.73 8.47 4.74
CA GLU A 72 -4.10 8.33 6.16
C GLU A 72 -5.61 8.29 6.34
N SER A 73 -6.35 9.18 5.67
CA SER A 73 -7.81 9.21 5.71
C SER A 73 -8.44 7.95 5.12
N ALA A 74 -7.93 7.45 3.99
CA ALA A 74 -8.43 6.23 3.37
C ALA A 74 -8.18 4.98 4.23
N LEU A 75 -7.09 5.00 5.02
CA LEU A 75 -6.73 3.91 5.92
C LEU A 75 -7.32 4.07 7.32
N ASP A 76 -8.02 5.15 7.64
CA ASP A 76 -8.57 5.35 8.99
C ASP A 76 -9.31 4.11 9.54
N GLY A 77 -8.99 3.74 10.78
CA GLY A 77 -9.54 2.56 11.44
C GLY A 77 -9.08 1.20 10.87
N TRP A 78 -8.01 1.13 10.06
CA TRP A 78 -7.53 -0.12 9.46
C TRP A 78 -7.24 -1.24 10.47
N GLU A 79 -6.88 -0.89 11.70
CA GLU A 79 -6.65 -1.85 12.79
C GLU A 79 -7.90 -2.65 13.17
N ASP A 80 -9.10 -2.16 12.85
CA ASP A 80 -10.38 -2.81 13.12
C ASP A 80 -10.87 -3.58 11.90
N TRP A 81 -11.08 -2.89 10.78
CA TRP A 81 -11.71 -3.51 9.61
C TRP A 81 -10.77 -4.40 8.80
N ALA A 82 -9.46 -4.13 8.80
CA ALA A 82 -8.46 -4.92 8.07
C ALA A 82 -7.78 -5.99 8.92
N ALA A 83 -8.14 -6.12 10.20
CA ALA A 83 -7.58 -7.12 11.10
C ALA A 83 -7.86 -8.55 10.63
N VAL A 84 -6.85 -9.41 10.72
CA VAL A 84 -7.01 -10.84 10.48
C VAL A 84 -7.34 -11.53 11.81
N LEU A 85 -8.61 -11.90 11.99
CA LEU A 85 -9.17 -12.42 13.25
C LEU A 85 -8.53 -13.72 13.77
N ASP A 86 -7.92 -14.53 12.89
CA ASP A 86 -7.35 -15.84 13.26
C ASP A 86 -5.85 -15.78 13.61
N ALA A 87 -5.25 -14.60 13.61
CA ALA A 87 -3.80 -14.48 13.49
C ALA A 87 -3.03 -14.51 14.84
N GLY A 88 -3.71 -14.89 15.92
CA GLY A 88 -3.15 -15.09 17.27
C GLY A 88 -2.66 -13.80 17.94
N THR A 89 -1.57 -13.89 18.74
CA THR A 89 -0.93 -12.76 19.46
C THR A 89 -0.26 -11.73 18.53
N TYR A 90 -0.23 -12.01 17.24
CA TYR A 90 0.48 -11.20 16.26
C TYR A 90 -0.49 -10.22 15.59
N ARG A 91 0.04 -9.04 15.33
CA ARG A 91 -0.65 -7.90 14.73
C ARG A 91 -0.62 -7.99 13.21
N TRP A 92 -1.49 -8.82 12.64
CA TRP A 92 -1.58 -9.07 11.20
C TRP A 92 -2.75 -8.35 10.55
N ILE A 93 -2.48 -7.72 9.41
CA ILE A 93 -3.45 -6.94 8.64
C ILE A 93 -3.59 -7.50 7.23
N SER A 94 -4.81 -7.54 6.70
CA SER A 94 -5.09 -8.01 5.36
C SER A 94 -4.68 -6.97 4.30
N LEU A 95 -3.55 -7.19 3.63
CA LEU A 95 -3.10 -6.34 2.51
C LEU A 95 -4.14 -6.27 1.37
N PRO A 96 -4.85 -7.35 0.99
CA PRO A 96 -5.92 -7.27 0.00
C PRO A 96 -7.05 -6.33 0.39
N GLN A 97 -7.41 -6.26 1.68
CA GLN A 97 -8.44 -5.32 2.13
C GLN A 97 -7.95 -3.87 2.08
N ILE A 98 -6.71 -3.62 2.49
CA ILE A 98 -6.06 -2.31 2.33
C ILE A 98 -6.10 -1.87 0.87
N GLN A 99 -5.70 -2.74 -0.05
CA GLN A 99 -5.72 -2.46 -1.49
C GLN A 99 -7.13 -2.14 -2.00
N ARG A 100 -8.15 -2.89 -1.58
CA ARG A 100 -9.55 -2.63 -1.96
C ARG A 100 -10.05 -1.29 -1.44
N ARG A 101 -9.69 -0.90 -0.21
CA ARG A 101 -10.10 0.39 0.36
C ARG A 101 -9.47 1.56 -0.37
N ILE A 102 -8.18 1.46 -0.69
CA ILE A 102 -7.44 2.45 -1.48
C ILE A 102 -8.01 2.56 -2.90
N ASP A 103 -8.38 1.45 -3.51
CA ASP A 103 -9.04 1.42 -4.83
C ASP A 103 -10.43 2.07 -4.79
N ALA A 104 -11.24 1.75 -3.77
CA ALA A 104 -12.56 2.36 -3.56
C ALA A 104 -12.49 3.86 -3.26
N ALA A 105 -11.39 4.34 -2.66
CA ALA A 105 -11.12 5.76 -2.48
C ALA A 105 -10.62 6.47 -3.77
N GLY A 106 -10.46 5.72 -4.88
CA GLY A 106 -9.94 6.25 -6.13
C GLY A 106 -8.45 6.57 -6.09
N LEU A 107 -7.72 6.06 -5.09
CA LEU A 107 -6.29 6.29 -4.88
C LEU A 107 -5.41 5.14 -5.39
N GLY A 108 -6.02 4.06 -5.89
CA GLY A 108 -5.34 2.89 -6.43
C GLY A 108 -4.40 3.20 -7.59
N PRO A 109 -3.45 2.29 -7.91
CA PRO A 109 -2.53 2.49 -9.02
C PRO A 109 -3.28 2.56 -10.36
N ALA A 110 -2.81 3.43 -11.26
CA ALA A 110 -3.40 3.63 -12.60
C ALA A 110 -3.46 2.34 -13.47
N SER A 111 -2.83 1.25 -13.04
CA SER A 111 -2.88 -0.05 -13.70
C SER A 111 -3.69 -1.06 -12.89
N ARG A 112 -5.00 -0.82 -12.76
CA ARG A 112 -6.00 -1.88 -12.48
C ARG A 112 -7.16 -1.88 -13.48
N GLU A 113 -7.08 -1.06 -14.52
CA GLU A 113 -7.99 -1.12 -15.66
C GLU A 113 -7.58 -2.23 -16.63
N SER A 114 -7.98 -3.47 -16.35
CA SER A 114 -8.42 -4.48 -17.34
C SER A 114 -8.57 -5.84 -16.66
N GLY A 115 -9.69 -6.00 -15.97
CA GLY A 115 -10.27 -7.29 -15.63
C GLY A 115 -11.78 -7.29 -15.89
N SER A 116 -12.24 -6.51 -16.88
CA SER A 116 -13.64 -6.50 -17.29
C SER A 116 -13.89 -7.62 -18.30
N ARG A 117 -14.79 -8.54 -17.93
CA ARG A 117 -15.79 -9.20 -18.76
C ARG A 117 -15.33 -9.80 -20.11
N SER A 118 -15.17 -11.12 -20.12
CA SER A 118 -15.59 -11.92 -21.28
C SER A 118 -15.70 -13.40 -20.91
N ARG A 119 -16.92 -13.83 -20.57
CA ARG A 119 -17.38 -15.18 -20.92
C ARG A 119 -18.90 -15.16 -21.12
N GLY A 120 -19.30 -14.48 -22.19
CA GLY A 120 -20.46 -14.86 -22.98
C GLY A 120 -19.94 -15.52 -24.27
N ALA A 121 -20.78 -16.34 -24.89
CA ALA A 121 -20.51 -17.35 -25.93
C ALA A 121 -20.02 -18.69 -25.32
N ALA A 122 -20.70 -19.81 -25.51
CA ALA A 122 -21.81 -20.16 -26.39
C ALA A 122 -22.65 -21.27 -25.76
#